data_AF-A0A2E3AUS3-F1
#
_entry.id   AF-A0A2E3AUS3-F1
#
_cell.length_a   1.000
_cell.length_b   1.000
_cell.length_c   1.000
_cell.angle_alpha   90.00
_cell.angle_beta   90.00
_cell.angle_gamma   90.00
#
_symmetry.space_group_name_H-M   'P 1'
#
loop_
_entity.id
_entity.type
_entity.pdbx_description
1 polymer ?
#
loop_
_entity_poly.entity_id
_entity_poly.type
_entity_poly.pdbx_seq_one_letter_code
_entity_poly.pdbx_strand_id
1 'polypeptide(L)'
;MDAAVDAMVGKTSFLTLACGLVLSGCAWLPFGGNACPEITDTSAWINRMPGPGQSGGGKLHVVVRLADDQSWKLSPVPTEEEGLLVLSLSEGGPSVAGTAAYQQSRKPLPQQIKIECHGTAVVYIEEITTVF
;
A
#
# COMPACT_ATOMS: atom_id res chain seq x y z
N MET A 1 -71.22 23.81 -4.15
CA MET A 1 -69.78 23.73 -4.46
C MET A 1 -69.50 24.76 -5.57
N ASP A 2 -69.89 26.02 -5.38
CA ASP A 2 -69.12 27.09 -4.68
C ASP A 2 -67.82 27.36 -5.44
N ALA A 3 -67.79 28.25 -6.44
CA ALA A 3 -67.73 29.72 -6.36
C ALA A 3 -66.35 30.27 -5.90
N ALA A 4 -65.79 31.11 -6.79
CA ALA A 4 -65.22 32.42 -6.49
C ALA A 4 -63.67 32.59 -6.33
N VAL A 5 -63.14 33.34 -7.29
CA VAL A 5 -62.12 34.42 -7.26
C VAL A 5 -60.67 34.13 -6.82
N ASP A 6 -59.76 34.13 -7.79
CA ASP A 6 -58.38 34.58 -7.62
C ASP A 6 -58.32 36.11 -7.79
N ALA A 7 -57.94 36.80 -6.72
CA ALA A 7 -57.81 38.25 -6.67
C ALA A 7 -56.44 38.70 -7.20
N MET A 8 -56.44 39.63 -8.16
CA MET A 8 -55.27 40.37 -8.62
C MET A 8 -54.90 41.49 -7.63
N VAL A 9 -53.63 41.56 -7.20
CA VAL A 9 -52.86 42.79 -6.84
C VAL A 9 -51.55 42.31 -6.19
N GLY A 10 -50.36 42.84 -6.41
CA GLY A 10 -49.96 44.07 -7.08
C GLY A 10 -48.46 44.06 -7.39
N LYS A 11 -48.16 44.84 -8.41
CA LYS A 11 -46.91 45.26 -9.03
C LYS A 11 -45.90 45.88 -8.07
N THR A 12 -44.66 45.36 -8.01
CA THR A 12 -43.40 46.15 -8.02
C THR A 12 -42.15 45.26 -8.10
N SER A 13 -41.32 45.51 -9.13
CA SER A 13 -39.94 45.01 -9.24
C SER A 13 -39.05 45.61 -8.16
N PHE A 14 -38.23 44.79 -7.52
CA PHE A 14 -36.88 45.18 -7.10
C PHE A 14 -35.94 43.98 -7.27
N LEU A 15 -34.89 44.20 -8.07
CA LEU A 15 -33.76 43.30 -8.25
C LEU A 15 -33.02 43.11 -6.93
N THR A 16 -32.79 41.86 -6.54
CA THR A 16 -31.65 41.51 -5.67
C THR A 16 -30.97 40.27 -6.22
N LEU A 17 -29.87 40.54 -6.94
CA LEU A 17 -28.84 39.60 -7.31
C LEU A 17 -28.13 39.19 -6.01
N ALA A 18 -28.37 37.97 -5.51
CA ALA A 18 -27.58 37.39 -4.43
C ALA A 18 -26.97 36.08 -4.94
N CYS A 19 -25.73 36.24 -5.39
CA CYS A 19 -24.80 35.24 -5.84
C CYS A 19 -24.43 34.28 -4.68
N GLY A 20 -24.34 32.99 -4.99
CA GLY A 20 -23.34 32.09 -4.41
C GLY A 20 -23.58 31.59 -2.98
N LEU A 21 -23.80 30.30 -2.85
CA LEU A 21 -23.02 29.43 -1.94
C LEU A 21 -23.25 27.98 -2.39
N VAL A 22 -22.48 27.58 -3.40
CA VAL A 22 -22.21 26.17 -3.67
C VAL A 22 -21.45 25.67 -2.46
N LEU A 23 -22.11 24.94 -1.57
CA LEU A 23 -21.46 24.16 -0.51
C LEU A 23 -20.73 22.96 -1.15
N SER A 24 -19.76 23.24 -2.02
CA SER A 24 -18.70 22.31 -2.40
C SER A 24 -17.62 22.42 -1.33
N GLY A 25 -17.97 21.97 -0.13
CA GLY A 25 -17.11 21.92 1.03
C GLY A 25 -16.88 20.47 1.45
N CYS A 26 -16.54 19.57 0.51
CA CYS A 26 -15.69 18.46 0.89
C CYS A 26 -14.37 19.10 1.30
N ALA A 27 -14.25 19.44 2.59
CA ALA A 27 -12.98 19.74 3.20
C ALA A 27 -12.03 18.62 2.77
N TRP A 28 -10.98 19.00 2.05
CA TRP A 28 -9.91 18.08 1.69
C TRP A 28 -9.28 17.65 3.00
N LEU A 29 -9.70 16.48 3.49
CA LEU A 29 -9.00 15.82 4.57
C LEU A 29 -7.56 15.64 4.10
N PRO A 30 -6.55 15.93 4.93
CA PRO A 30 -5.22 15.47 4.64
C PRO A 30 -5.29 13.95 4.72
N PHE A 31 -5.41 13.27 3.57
CA PHE A 31 -5.12 11.85 3.46
C PHE A 31 -3.59 11.67 3.60
N GLY A 32 -3.07 12.04 4.77
CA GLY A 32 -1.68 11.94 5.19
C GLY A 32 -1.49 10.74 6.11
N GLY A 33 -2.10 9.61 5.75
CA GLY A 33 -1.95 8.33 6.42
C GLY A 33 -2.37 7.24 5.44
N ASN A 34 -1.49 6.26 5.20
CA ASN A 34 -1.68 5.09 4.34
C ASN A 34 -1.28 5.26 2.86
N ALA A 35 -0.37 6.18 2.51
CA ALA A 35 0.32 6.06 1.23
C ALA A 35 1.43 5.01 1.35
N CYS A 36 1.49 4.08 0.40
CA CYS A 36 2.61 3.15 0.31
C CYS A 36 3.89 3.93 0.01
N PRO A 37 4.98 3.68 0.74
CA PRO A 37 6.24 4.39 0.53
C PRO A 37 6.80 4.03 -0.83
N GLU A 38 7.51 4.98 -1.44
CA GLU A 38 8.26 4.71 -2.65
C GLU A 38 9.39 3.72 -2.36
N ILE A 39 9.46 2.66 -3.15
CA ILE A 39 10.52 1.66 -3.08
C ILE A 39 11.70 2.17 -3.90
N THR A 40 12.84 2.38 -3.25
CA THR A 40 14.05 2.91 -3.88
C THR A 40 15.00 1.80 -4.35
N ASP A 41 14.96 0.64 -3.71
CA ASP A 41 15.78 -0.52 -4.07
C ASP A 41 15.15 -1.81 -3.56
N THR A 42 15.39 -2.90 -4.28
CA THR A 42 14.98 -4.26 -3.90
C THR A 42 16.10 -5.25 -4.12
N SER A 43 16.34 -6.10 -3.13
CA SER A 43 17.35 -7.15 -3.19
C SER A 43 16.78 -8.45 -2.65
N ALA A 44 16.93 -9.53 -3.41
CA ALA A 44 16.58 -10.88 -2.98
C ALA A 44 17.71 -11.86 -3.27
N TRP A 45 18.04 -12.70 -2.28
CA TRP A 45 19.05 -13.72 -2.45
C TRP A 45 18.80 -14.95 -1.58
N ILE A 46 19.27 -16.10 -2.05
CA ILE A 46 19.30 -17.36 -1.33
C ILE A 46 20.73 -17.57 -0.83
N ASN A 47 20.89 -17.52 0.50
CA ASN A 47 22.15 -17.84 1.15
C ASN A 47 22.29 -19.35 1.32
N ARG A 48 23.24 -19.97 0.62
CA ARG A 48 23.61 -21.39 0.76
C ARG A 48 24.94 -21.61 1.48
N MET A 49 25.57 -20.55 1.97
CA MET A 49 26.82 -20.69 2.73
C MET A 49 26.60 -21.63 3.92
N PRO A 50 27.55 -22.55 4.19
CA PRO A 50 27.50 -23.39 5.36
C PRO A 50 27.51 -22.51 6.62
N GLY A 51 26.59 -22.74 7.54
CA GLY A 51 26.57 -22.07 8.83
C GLY A 51 26.05 -22.99 9.93
N PRO A 52 26.42 -22.74 11.20
CA PRO A 52 25.94 -23.54 12.31
C PRO A 52 24.41 -23.54 12.35
N GLY A 53 23.82 -24.74 12.31
CA GLY A 53 22.37 -24.94 12.33
C GLY A 53 21.64 -24.72 10.99
N GLN A 54 22.35 -24.51 9.86
CA GLN A 54 21.70 -24.46 8.55
C GLN A 54 21.51 -25.87 7.99
N SER A 55 20.27 -26.36 7.96
CA SER A 55 19.89 -27.51 7.14
C SER A 55 20.12 -27.15 5.67
N GLY A 56 20.85 -27.99 4.93
CA GLY A 56 21.54 -27.70 3.65
C GLY A 56 20.71 -27.31 2.42
N GLY A 57 19.60 -26.58 2.59
CA GLY A 57 18.80 -26.04 1.48
C GLY A 57 18.97 -24.54 1.26
N GLY A 58 19.72 -23.84 2.12
CA GLY A 58 19.86 -22.39 2.10
C GLY A 58 18.62 -21.62 2.56
N LYS A 59 18.78 -20.31 2.74
CA LYS A 59 17.82 -19.41 3.36
C LYS A 59 17.57 -18.21 2.44
N LEU A 60 16.30 -17.93 2.15
CA LEU A 60 15.92 -16.74 1.40
C LEU A 60 16.01 -15.52 2.30
N HIS A 61 16.59 -14.46 1.75
CA HIS A 61 16.60 -13.11 2.29
C HIS A 61 16.00 -12.16 1.26
N VAL A 62 15.11 -11.29 1.73
CA VAL A 62 14.50 -10.22 0.93
C VAL A 62 14.69 -8.92 1.70
N VAL A 63 15.18 -7.90 1.02
CA VAL A 63 15.38 -6.56 1.56
C VAL A 63 14.80 -5.55 0.59
N VAL A 64 14.05 -4.61 1.13
CA VAL A 64 13.43 -3.50 0.40
C VAL A 64 13.87 -2.21 1.07
N ARG A 65 14.42 -1.29 0.28
CA ARG A 65 14.73 0.08 0.73
C ARG A 65 13.61 1.01 0.31
N LEU A 66 13.29 1.94 1.19
CA LEU A 66 12.17 2.85 1.08
C LEU A 66 12.68 4.29 1.11
N ALA A 67 11.94 5.20 0.48
CA ALA A 67 12.32 6.61 0.43
C ALA A 67 12.08 7.38 1.74
N ASP A 68 11.36 6.80 2.69
CA ASP A 68 11.08 7.39 3.99
C ASP A 68 12.02 6.90 5.10
N ASP A 69 11.93 7.54 6.26
CA ASP A 69 12.69 7.19 7.47
C ASP A 69 11.82 6.45 8.51
N GLN A 70 10.72 5.83 8.09
CA GLN A 70 9.86 5.06 9.00
C GLN A 70 10.34 3.61 9.12
N SER A 71 9.97 2.94 10.21
CA SER A 71 10.20 1.49 10.33
C SER A 71 9.14 0.74 9.53
N TRP A 72 9.56 -0.29 8.79
CA TRP A 72 8.68 -1.11 7.96
C TRP A 72 8.97 -2.60 8.13
N LYS A 73 7.96 -3.44 7.88
CA LYS A 73 8.09 -4.89 7.93
C LYS A 73 7.47 -5.53 6.70
N LEU A 74 8.07 -6.66 6.31
CA LEU A 74 7.52 -7.57 5.31
C LEU A 74 6.96 -8.79 6.03
N SER A 75 5.68 -9.10 5.77
CA SER A 75 4.99 -10.26 6.33
C SER A 75 4.47 -11.16 5.21
N PRO A 76 4.62 -12.49 5.31
CA PRO A 76 4.16 -13.39 4.26
C PRO A 76 2.63 -13.43 4.22
N VAL A 77 2.08 -13.37 3.01
CA VAL A 77 0.65 -13.54 2.75
C VAL A 77 0.43 -14.93 2.15
N PRO A 78 -0.54 -15.72 2.65
CA PRO A 78 -0.87 -16.99 2.04
C PRO A 78 -1.27 -16.81 0.57
N THR A 79 -0.73 -17.65 -0.30
CA THR A 79 -1.07 -17.72 -1.72
C THR A 79 -1.16 -19.19 -2.13
N GLU A 80 -2.05 -19.48 -3.08
CA GLU A 80 -2.15 -20.81 -3.69
C GLU A 80 -1.24 -20.94 -4.94
N GLU A 81 -0.62 -19.85 -5.36
CA GLU A 81 0.27 -19.83 -6.53
C GLU A 81 1.61 -20.48 -6.20
N GLU A 82 1.90 -21.60 -6.87
CA GLU A 82 3.15 -22.32 -6.69
C GLU A 82 4.35 -21.49 -7.14
N GLY A 83 5.40 -21.46 -6.31
CA GLY A 83 6.62 -20.72 -6.63
C GLY A 83 6.55 -19.21 -6.39
N LEU A 84 5.39 -18.66 -6.05
CA LEU A 84 5.23 -17.24 -5.68
C LEU A 84 5.30 -17.06 -4.16
N LEU A 85 6.14 -16.13 -3.71
CA LEU A 85 6.07 -15.59 -2.35
C LEU A 85 5.43 -14.20 -2.38
N VAL A 86 4.31 -14.04 -1.68
CA VAL A 86 3.67 -12.73 -1.50
C VAL A 86 4.07 -12.15 -0.14
N LEU A 87 4.59 -10.94 -0.13
CA LEU A 87 4.98 -10.20 1.06
C LEU A 87 4.18 -8.92 1.19
N SER A 88 3.45 -8.77 2.30
CA SER A 88 2.77 -7.54 2.66
C SER A 88 3.73 -6.59 3.38
N LEU A 89 3.90 -5.40 2.82
CA LEU A 89 4.59 -4.26 3.39
C LEU A 89 3.62 -3.49 4.32
N SER A 90 4.05 -3.31 5.57
CA SER A 90 3.29 -2.58 6.58
C SER A 90 4.22 -1.85 7.53
N GLU A 91 3.68 -0.81 8.17
CA GLU A 91 4.44 0.03 9.11
C GLU A 91 4.86 -0.75 10.37
N GLY A 92 5.96 -0.29 10.97
CA GLY A 92 6.56 -0.82 12.18
C GLY A 92 7.44 -2.06 11.96
N GLY A 93 7.77 -2.74 13.05
CA GLY A 93 8.60 -3.94 13.05
C GLY A 93 10.06 -3.69 13.45
N PRO A 94 10.91 -4.73 13.38
CA PRO A 94 12.26 -4.69 13.92
C PRO A 94 13.32 -4.17 12.94
N SER A 95 12.94 -3.84 11.70
CA SER A 95 13.87 -3.35 10.69
C SER A 95 14.30 -1.92 10.96
N VAL A 96 15.51 -1.58 10.50
CA VAL A 96 16.04 -0.22 10.53
C VAL A 96 15.12 0.71 9.71
N ALA A 97 15.02 1.97 10.14
CA ALA A 97 14.31 3.02 9.40
C ALA A 97 14.67 3.02 7.90
N GLY A 98 13.65 3.21 7.05
CA GLY A 98 13.77 3.19 5.59
C GLY A 98 14.07 1.82 4.98
N THR A 99 13.91 0.74 5.74
CA THR A 99 14.15 -0.63 5.28
C THR A 99 13.08 -1.58 5.79
N ALA A 100 12.70 -2.54 4.96
CA ALA A 100 11.91 -3.70 5.34
C ALA A 100 12.65 -4.98 4.93
N ALA A 101 12.65 -6.00 5.80
CA ALA A 101 13.33 -7.26 5.52
C ALA A 101 12.47 -8.49 5.84
N TYR A 102 12.66 -9.55 5.08
CA TYR A 102 12.03 -10.85 5.29
C TYR A 102 13.06 -11.98 5.13
N GLN A 103 12.86 -13.05 5.90
CA GLN A 103 13.72 -14.22 5.85
C GLN A 103 12.89 -15.51 5.93
N GLN A 104 13.19 -16.47 5.07
CA GLN A 104 12.52 -17.77 5.04
C GLN A 104 13.50 -18.92 4.87
N SER A 105 13.40 -19.91 5.76
CA SER A 105 14.10 -21.20 5.63
C SER A 105 13.20 -22.33 5.10
N ARG A 106 11.88 -22.13 5.12
CA ARG A 106 10.88 -23.14 4.71
C ARG A 106 10.99 -23.44 3.22
N LYS A 107 10.93 -24.73 2.87
CA LYS A 107 10.91 -25.22 1.49
C LYS A 107 9.48 -25.47 0.98
N PRO A 108 9.24 -25.40 -0.34
CA PRO A 108 10.19 -24.98 -1.39
C PRO A 108 10.53 -23.48 -1.29
N LEU A 109 11.68 -23.07 -1.84
CA LEU A 109 11.99 -21.65 -1.97
C LEU A 109 11.26 -21.08 -3.20
N PRO A 110 10.78 -19.83 -3.15
CA PRO A 110 10.07 -19.22 -4.26
C PRO A 110 11.00 -18.95 -5.45
N GLN A 111 10.38 -18.85 -6.61
CA GLN A 111 10.99 -18.43 -7.88
C GLN A 111 10.74 -16.94 -8.16
N GLN A 112 9.65 -16.40 -7.61
CA GLN A 112 9.27 -15.00 -7.74
C GLN A 112 8.78 -14.46 -6.39
N ILE A 113 9.01 -13.17 -6.14
CA ILE A 113 8.48 -12.48 -4.97
C ILE A 113 7.61 -11.31 -5.41
N LYS A 114 6.39 -11.22 -4.90
CA LYS A 114 5.50 -10.07 -5.04
C LYS A 114 5.46 -9.32 -3.72
N ILE A 115 5.74 -8.03 -3.74
CA ILE A 115 5.53 -7.16 -2.58
C ILE A 115 4.24 -6.38 -2.80
N GLU A 116 3.37 -6.45 -1.79
CA GLU A 116 2.11 -5.74 -1.76
C GLU A 116 2.11 -4.72 -0.64
N CYS A 117 1.46 -3.60 -0.85
CA CYS A 117 1.15 -2.66 0.20
C CYS A 117 -0.36 -2.37 0.16
N HIS A 118 -1.03 -2.53 1.30
CA HIS A 118 -2.48 -2.47 1.40
C HIS A 118 -3.23 -3.34 0.36
N GLY A 119 -2.69 -4.53 0.07
CA GLY A 119 -3.28 -5.49 -0.89
C GLY A 119 -3.07 -5.15 -2.36
N THR A 120 -2.31 -4.09 -2.68
CA THR A 120 -1.95 -3.73 -4.06
C THR A 120 -0.49 -4.08 -4.33
N ALA A 121 -0.20 -4.73 -5.45
CA ALA A 121 1.17 -5.04 -5.85
C ALA A 121 1.94 -3.74 -6.14
N VAL A 122 3.08 -3.57 -5.46
CA VAL A 122 3.96 -2.39 -5.62
C VAL A 122 5.27 -2.73 -6.32
N VAL A 123 5.75 -3.97 -6.20
CA VAL A 123 6.94 -4.43 -6.94
C VAL A 123 6.92 -5.96 -7.09
N TYR A 124 7.53 -6.44 -8.17
CA TYR A 124 7.84 -7.85 -8.40
C TYR A 124 9.36 -8.00 -8.46
N ILE A 125 9.88 -9.00 -7.74
CA ILE A 125 11.30 -9.38 -7.78
C ILE A 125 11.39 -10.74 -8.44
N GLU A 126 11.92 -10.77 -9.66
CA GLU A 126 12.09 -11.98 -10.46
C GLU A 126 13.53 -12.53 -10.33
N GLU A 127 14.50 -11.65 -10.12
CA GLU A 127 15.89 -12.03 -9.94
C GLU A 127 16.18 -12.35 -8.47
N ILE A 128 16.20 -13.65 -8.16
CA ILE A 128 16.62 -14.16 -6.85
C ILE A 128 18.03 -14.75 -7.00
N THR A 129 19.03 -13.98 -6.60
CA THR A 129 20.43 -14.41 -6.70
C THR A 129 20.71 -15.56 -5.71
N THR A 130 21.65 -16.45 -6.05
CA THR A 130 22.11 -17.48 -5.10
C THR A 130 23.55 -17.20 -4.74
N VAL A 131 23.82 -17.10 -3.44
CA VAL A 131 25.18 -16.93 -2.89
C VAL A 131 25.61 -18.23 -2.22
N PHE A 132 26.87 -18.61 -2.45
CA PHE A 132 27.46 -19.89 -2.03
C PHE A 132 28.61 -19.68 -1.05
#